data_AF-A0A9E1UTF6-F1
#
_entry.id   AF-A0A9E1UTF6-F1
#
_cell.length_a   1.000
_cell.length_b   1.000
_cell.length_c   1.000
_cell.angle_alpha   90.00
_cell.angle_beta   90.00
_cell.angle_gamma   90.00
#
_symmetry.space_group_name_H-M   'P 1'
#
loop_
_entity.id
_entity.type
_entity.pdbx_description
1 polymer ?
#
loop_
_entity_poly.entity_id
_entity_poly.type
_entity_poly.pdbx_seq_one_letter_code
_entity_poly.pdbx_strand_id
1 'polypeptide(L)'
;MSERPGNSRVLPPYEDHIRLWADELRAWVPDAMFDSHVHIGPPQAVGPIAPERRSRALTTFMSLSWEELLDTHAALYSGKTICGLVAVPFPQREVNGDRANDYIIETMKRDARVQGFLVSEPTDARSAVAAFERALRAGVRFSGVKPYADRLGKSNFKATMAEFLPDDLLEFMDRERLVMLLHTSGLGVVTDDVQNFLRRMAERYPHIRVLLAHMGRYVNDQQFLSFMDTDVLATCPTLYLEMSSASCPGVYDRVLQCEWLHSRLLFGSDLPFGMISGVEQWSDTHGAIFLTRDTYPWSD
;
A
#
# COMPACT_ATOMS: atom_id res chain seq x y z
N MET A 1 27.87 44.59 5.64
CA MET A 1 28.78 43.67 4.93
C MET A 1 29.26 42.61 5.90
N SER A 2 28.78 41.39 5.76
CA SER A 2 29.31 40.17 6.39
C SER A 2 28.58 39.00 5.71
N GLU A 3 28.97 38.75 4.46
CA GLU A 3 28.53 37.57 3.70
C GLU A 3 29.05 36.31 4.40
N ARG A 4 28.15 35.36 4.66
CA ARG A 4 28.55 33.98 4.98
C ARG A 4 28.74 33.24 3.65
N PRO A 5 29.92 32.69 3.35
CA PRO A 5 30.07 31.72 2.28
C PRO A 5 29.61 30.36 2.83
N GLY A 6 28.77 29.65 2.10
CA GLY A 6 28.24 28.40 2.63
C GLY A 6 27.39 27.59 1.66
N ASN A 7 27.87 27.44 0.42
CA ASN A 7 27.74 26.25 -0.40
C ASN A 7 26.34 25.58 -0.38
N SER A 8 25.45 25.97 -1.30
CA SER A 8 24.33 25.09 -1.66
C SER A 8 24.96 23.81 -2.21
N ARG A 9 24.98 22.73 -1.43
CA ARG A 9 25.27 21.40 -1.94
C ARG A 9 24.16 21.07 -2.94
N VAL A 10 24.37 21.45 -4.19
CA VAL A 10 23.69 20.81 -5.30
C VAL A 10 24.29 19.41 -5.32
N LEU A 11 23.58 18.46 -4.72
CA LEU A 11 23.93 17.06 -4.85
C LEU A 11 23.97 16.76 -6.36
N PRO A 12 25.01 16.07 -6.86
CA PRO A 12 25.03 15.68 -8.26
C PRO A 12 23.77 14.83 -8.57
N PRO A 13 23.20 14.94 -9.78
CA PRO A 13 22.09 14.07 -10.18
C PRO A 13 22.54 12.61 -10.04
N TYR A 14 21.85 11.87 -9.17
CA TYR A 14 22.18 10.48 -8.85
C TYR A 14 21.56 9.55 -9.90
N GLU A 15 22.35 9.18 -10.91
CA GLU A 15 21.99 8.28 -12.02
C GLU A 15 22.12 6.78 -11.67
N ASP A 16 22.54 6.46 -10.44
CA ASP A 16 22.92 5.11 -10.05
C ASP A 16 21.76 4.11 -10.16
N HIS A 17 20.50 4.52 -9.96
CA HIS A 17 19.35 3.61 -10.11
C HIS A 17 19.18 3.09 -11.55
N ILE A 18 19.51 3.90 -12.58
CA ILE A 18 19.46 3.47 -13.98
C ILE A 18 20.58 2.46 -14.25
N ARG A 19 21.78 2.73 -13.73
CA ARG A 19 22.93 1.83 -13.87
C ARG A 19 22.76 0.56 -13.07
N LEU A 20 22.31 0.64 -11.82
CA LEU A 20 21.96 -0.48 -10.96
C LEU A 20 20.92 -1.37 -11.64
N TRP A 21 19.90 -0.79 -12.29
CA TRP A 21 18.96 -1.58 -13.10
C TRP A 21 19.66 -2.25 -14.28
N ALA A 22 20.36 -1.49 -15.12
CA ALA A 22 20.95 -1.99 -16.35
C ALA A 22 22.08 -3.02 -16.12
N ASP A 23 22.92 -2.77 -15.13
CA ASP A 23 24.17 -3.48 -14.86
C ASP A 23 23.93 -4.69 -13.93
N GLU A 24 22.92 -4.65 -13.04
CA GLU A 24 22.71 -5.68 -12.01
C GLU A 24 21.26 -6.20 -11.93
N LEU A 25 20.29 -5.35 -11.56
CA LEU A 25 18.95 -5.80 -11.18
C LEU A 25 18.18 -6.42 -12.35
N ARG A 26 18.33 -5.92 -13.57
CA ARG A 26 17.64 -6.46 -14.74
C ARG A 26 18.02 -7.93 -15.00
N ALA A 27 19.24 -8.34 -14.70
CA ALA A 27 19.63 -9.75 -14.86
C ALA A 27 19.10 -10.62 -13.71
N TRP A 28 18.99 -10.04 -12.51
CA TRP A 28 18.59 -10.75 -11.29
C TRP A 28 17.07 -10.91 -11.13
N VAL A 29 16.28 -9.88 -11.48
CA VAL A 29 14.81 -9.87 -11.35
C VAL A 29 14.16 -10.82 -12.36
N PRO A 30 13.10 -11.57 -12.00
CA PRO A 30 12.39 -12.45 -12.92
C PRO A 30 11.84 -11.74 -14.17
N ASP A 31 11.83 -12.42 -15.32
CA ASP A 31 11.34 -11.87 -16.59
C ASP A 31 9.85 -11.51 -16.60
N ALA A 32 9.06 -12.20 -15.75
CA ALA A 32 7.65 -11.92 -15.54
C ALA A 32 7.39 -11.68 -14.05
N MET A 33 6.63 -10.64 -13.75
CA MET A 33 6.30 -10.22 -12.39
C MET A 33 4.80 -9.98 -12.25
N PHE A 34 4.30 -10.23 -11.04
CA PHE A 34 2.96 -9.83 -10.62
C PHE A 34 3.08 -8.74 -9.56
N ASP A 35 2.51 -7.56 -9.81
CA ASP A 35 2.59 -6.42 -8.89
C ASP A 35 1.35 -6.39 -8.00
N SER A 36 1.47 -6.85 -6.75
CA SER A 36 0.33 -7.02 -5.85
C SER A 36 -0.20 -5.72 -5.21
N HIS A 37 0.37 -4.57 -5.55
CA HIS A 37 -0.05 -3.30 -4.97
C HIS A 37 0.31 -2.12 -5.87
N VAL A 38 -0.67 -1.60 -6.61
CA VAL A 38 -0.57 -0.29 -7.27
C VAL A 38 -1.82 0.55 -7.02
N HIS A 39 -1.62 1.86 -6.89
CA HIS A 39 -2.69 2.85 -6.81
C HIS A 39 -2.94 3.49 -8.17
N ILE A 40 -4.19 3.44 -8.63
CA ILE A 40 -4.64 4.17 -9.82
C ILE A 40 -5.92 4.95 -9.52
N GLY A 41 -6.11 6.05 -10.24
CA GLY A 41 -7.30 6.86 -10.10
C GLY A 41 -7.23 8.13 -10.93
N PRO A 42 -8.38 8.62 -11.43
CA PRO A 42 -8.42 9.79 -12.28
C PRO A 42 -8.39 11.06 -11.41
N PRO A 43 -7.76 12.15 -11.84
CA PRO A 43 -7.71 13.40 -11.07
C PRO A 43 -9.11 13.97 -10.76
N GLN A 44 -10.12 13.63 -11.56
CA GLN A 44 -11.53 14.03 -11.37
C GLN A 44 -12.21 13.36 -10.17
N ALA A 45 -11.59 12.31 -9.60
CA ALA A 45 -12.04 11.71 -8.34
C ALA A 45 -11.51 12.46 -7.11
N VAL A 46 -10.52 13.35 -7.27
CA VAL A 46 -9.88 14.07 -6.17
C VAL A 46 -10.67 15.35 -5.86
N GLY A 47 -11.15 15.44 -4.62
CA GLY A 47 -11.83 16.62 -4.09
C GLY A 47 -10.85 17.71 -3.61
N PRO A 48 -11.37 18.78 -2.99
CA PRO A 48 -10.53 19.82 -2.39
C PRO A 48 -9.60 19.27 -1.31
N ILE A 49 -8.35 19.70 -1.34
CA ILE A 49 -7.31 19.30 -0.37
C ILE A 49 -6.96 20.51 0.48
N ALA A 50 -7.18 20.41 1.78
CA ALA A 50 -6.88 21.47 2.74
C ALA A 50 -5.36 21.78 2.77
N PRO A 51 -4.94 23.04 3.01
CA PRO A 51 -3.52 23.41 3.03
C PRO A 51 -2.66 22.56 3.98
N GLU A 52 -3.15 22.29 5.19
CA GLU A 52 -2.48 21.47 6.20
C GLU A 52 -2.36 19.99 5.83
N ARG A 53 -3.18 19.54 4.88
CA ARG A 53 -3.11 18.19 4.32
C ARG A 53 -2.02 18.09 3.27
N ARG A 54 -1.84 19.12 2.42
CA ARG A 54 -0.81 19.17 1.36
C ARG A 54 0.62 19.05 1.88
N SER A 55 0.84 19.40 3.15
CA SER A 55 2.11 19.22 3.85
C SER A 55 2.23 17.85 4.53
N ARG A 56 1.55 16.81 4.00
CA ARG A 56 1.66 15.42 4.50
C ARG A 56 2.07 14.50 3.36
N ALA A 57 3.00 13.59 3.65
CA ALA A 57 3.50 12.59 2.69
C ALA A 57 2.38 11.78 2.02
N LEU A 58 1.33 11.42 2.77
CA LEU A 58 0.16 10.71 2.26
C LEU A 58 -0.56 11.43 1.10
N THR A 59 -0.44 12.76 1.01
CA THR A 59 -1.12 13.56 -0.03
C THR A 59 -0.25 13.87 -1.24
N THR A 60 0.95 13.28 -1.31
CA THR A 60 1.88 13.46 -2.45
C THR A 60 1.26 13.01 -3.76
N PHE A 61 0.55 11.89 -3.73
CA PHE A 61 -0.15 11.34 -4.88
C PHE A 61 -1.59 10.97 -4.51
N MET A 62 -2.54 11.42 -5.31
CA MET A 62 -3.97 11.05 -5.20
C MET A 62 -4.60 10.73 -6.56
N SER A 63 -3.78 10.73 -7.62
CA SER A 63 -4.16 10.34 -8.96
C SER A 63 -2.94 9.79 -9.69
N LEU A 64 -3.19 8.77 -10.50
CA LEU A 64 -2.28 8.17 -11.46
C LEU A 64 -3.20 7.42 -12.42
N SER A 65 -3.25 7.85 -13.68
CA SER A 65 -4.06 7.16 -14.68
C SER A 65 -3.47 5.78 -14.99
N TRP A 66 -4.30 4.91 -15.54
CA TRP A 66 -3.90 3.60 -16.03
C TRP A 66 -2.78 3.72 -17.08
N GLU A 67 -2.88 4.67 -17.98
CA GLU A 67 -1.89 4.94 -19.01
C GLU A 67 -0.56 5.42 -18.41
N GLU A 68 -0.59 6.36 -17.45
CA GLU A 68 0.62 6.79 -16.72
C GLU A 68 1.26 5.66 -15.92
N LEU A 69 0.46 4.76 -15.33
CA LEU A 69 0.98 3.56 -14.66
C LEU A 69 1.70 2.65 -15.65
N LEU A 70 1.13 2.39 -16.83
CA LEU A 70 1.75 1.55 -17.85
C LEU A 70 3.09 2.14 -18.33
N ASP A 71 3.13 3.45 -18.57
CA ASP A 71 4.36 4.16 -18.94
C ASP A 71 5.41 4.08 -17.81
N THR A 72 4.97 4.24 -16.57
CA THR A 72 5.83 4.12 -15.38
C THR A 72 6.41 2.72 -15.23
N HIS A 73 5.58 1.67 -15.36
CA HIS A 73 6.02 0.27 -15.34
C HIS A 73 7.01 -0.03 -16.47
N ALA A 74 6.74 0.46 -17.69
CA ALA A 74 7.63 0.25 -18.84
C ALA A 74 9.01 0.92 -18.63
N ALA A 75 9.03 2.08 -17.96
CA ALA A 75 10.26 2.78 -17.60
C ALA A 75 11.02 2.06 -16.48
N LEU A 76 10.36 1.78 -15.34
CA LEU A 76 11.00 1.20 -14.15
C LEU A 76 11.46 -0.24 -14.36
N TYR A 77 10.64 -1.04 -15.04
CA TYR A 77 10.89 -2.47 -15.23
C TYR A 77 11.26 -2.77 -16.69
N SER A 78 12.01 -1.86 -17.32
CA SER A 78 12.38 -1.97 -18.73
C SER A 78 13.04 -3.32 -19.06
N GLY A 79 12.45 -4.04 -20.01
CA GLY A 79 12.88 -5.38 -20.41
C GLY A 79 12.27 -6.52 -19.60
N LYS A 80 11.32 -6.23 -18.70
CA LYS A 80 10.53 -7.21 -17.93
C LYS A 80 9.05 -7.08 -18.25
N THR A 81 8.27 -8.08 -17.88
CA THR A 81 6.83 -8.14 -18.16
C THR A 81 6.03 -8.11 -16.87
N ILE A 82 5.16 -7.12 -16.71
CA ILE A 82 4.10 -7.16 -15.68
C ILE A 82 2.95 -8.00 -16.25
N CYS A 83 2.87 -9.26 -15.82
CA CYS A 83 1.89 -10.23 -16.31
C CYS A 83 0.54 -10.14 -15.59
N GLY A 84 0.50 -9.48 -14.45
CA GLY A 84 -0.70 -9.23 -13.66
C GLY A 84 -0.43 -8.22 -12.56
N LEU A 85 -1.48 -7.63 -12.02
CA LEU A 85 -1.37 -6.67 -10.93
C LEU A 85 -2.66 -6.54 -10.14
N VAL A 86 -2.53 -6.11 -8.88
CA VAL A 86 -3.65 -5.64 -8.07
C VAL A 86 -3.71 -4.13 -8.14
N ALA A 87 -4.75 -3.62 -8.81
CA ALA A 87 -4.99 -2.18 -8.90
C ALA A 87 -6.03 -1.77 -7.86
N VAL A 88 -5.67 -0.79 -7.03
CA VAL A 88 -6.54 -0.27 -5.98
C VAL A 88 -6.74 1.24 -6.14
N PRO A 89 -7.87 1.82 -5.72
CA PRO A 89 -8.03 3.25 -5.65
C PRO A 89 -7.02 3.91 -4.70
N PHE A 90 -6.77 5.19 -4.92
CA PHE A 90 -6.18 6.05 -3.90
C PHE A 90 -7.11 6.13 -2.67
N PRO A 91 -6.67 5.75 -1.46
CA PRO A 91 -7.57 5.52 -0.34
C PRO A 91 -7.84 6.75 0.53
N GLN A 92 -7.21 7.89 0.22
CA GLN A 92 -7.29 9.12 1.00
C GLN A 92 -8.72 9.67 1.07
N ARG A 93 -9.04 10.34 2.17
CA ARG A 93 -10.38 10.92 2.41
C ARG A 93 -10.79 11.97 1.36
N GLU A 94 -9.83 12.59 0.69
CA GLU A 94 -10.09 13.57 -0.37
C GLU A 94 -10.55 12.90 -1.69
N VAL A 95 -10.34 11.58 -1.84
CA VAL A 95 -10.73 10.84 -3.03
C VAL A 95 -12.15 10.31 -2.90
N ASN A 96 -13.00 10.65 -3.87
CA ASN A 96 -14.37 10.13 -3.97
C ASN A 96 -14.34 8.63 -4.28
N GLY A 97 -14.77 7.81 -3.32
CA GLY A 97 -14.69 6.35 -3.40
C GLY A 97 -15.50 5.77 -4.56
N ASP A 98 -16.70 6.28 -4.84
CA ASP A 98 -17.54 5.80 -5.95
C ASP A 98 -16.88 6.03 -7.30
N ARG A 99 -16.42 7.25 -7.57
CA ARG A 99 -15.71 7.58 -8.83
C ARG A 99 -14.43 6.77 -8.99
N ALA A 100 -13.71 6.56 -7.90
CA ALA A 100 -12.47 5.79 -7.94
C ALA A 100 -12.73 4.29 -8.16
N ASN A 101 -13.76 3.72 -7.51
CA ASN A 101 -14.20 2.34 -7.76
C ASN A 101 -14.69 2.14 -9.20
N ASP A 102 -15.47 3.08 -9.74
CA ASP A 102 -15.95 3.04 -11.13
C ASP A 102 -14.76 3.11 -12.12
N TYR A 103 -13.70 3.85 -11.80
CA TYR A 103 -12.48 3.86 -12.60
C TYR A 103 -11.77 2.50 -12.63
N ILE A 104 -11.71 1.78 -11.50
CA ILE A 104 -11.17 0.42 -11.46
C ILE A 104 -12.03 -0.54 -12.30
N ILE A 105 -13.36 -0.42 -12.24
CA ILE A 105 -14.29 -1.22 -13.07
C ILE A 105 -13.96 -1.03 -14.55
N GLU A 106 -13.84 0.22 -15.01
CA GLU A 106 -13.52 0.50 -16.41
C GLU A 106 -12.11 0.02 -16.80
N THR A 107 -11.16 0.05 -15.87
CA THR A 107 -9.81 -0.47 -16.11
C THR A 107 -9.81 -1.99 -16.24
N MET A 108 -10.49 -2.72 -15.36
CA MET A 108 -10.64 -4.19 -15.43
C MET A 108 -11.32 -4.64 -16.74
N LYS A 109 -12.26 -3.85 -17.26
CA LYS A 109 -12.92 -4.15 -18.55
C LYS A 109 -11.96 -4.01 -19.74
N ARG A 110 -10.96 -3.13 -19.64
CA ARG A 110 -9.98 -2.88 -20.70
C ARG A 110 -8.82 -3.85 -20.66
N ASP A 111 -8.46 -4.35 -19.48
CA ASP A 111 -7.30 -5.22 -19.32
C ASP A 111 -7.54 -6.34 -18.29
N ALA A 112 -7.56 -7.57 -18.78
CA ALA A 112 -7.81 -8.77 -17.97
C ALA A 112 -6.67 -9.09 -16.97
N ARG A 113 -5.49 -8.44 -17.09
CA ARG A 113 -4.38 -8.58 -16.13
C ARG A 113 -4.70 -7.92 -14.78
N VAL A 114 -5.67 -7.01 -14.76
CA VAL A 114 -5.99 -6.18 -13.60
C VAL A 114 -6.91 -6.94 -12.64
N GLN A 115 -6.39 -7.22 -11.45
CA GLN A 115 -7.14 -7.70 -10.30
C GLN A 115 -7.58 -6.50 -9.46
N GLY A 116 -8.72 -5.91 -9.81
CA GLY A 116 -9.18 -4.68 -9.16
C GLY A 116 -9.63 -4.93 -7.71
N PHE A 117 -9.23 -4.06 -6.79
CA PHE A 117 -9.84 -3.96 -5.47
C PHE A 117 -10.66 -2.68 -5.38
N LEU A 118 -11.72 -2.69 -4.58
CA LEU A 118 -12.51 -1.48 -4.28
C LEU A 118 -11.99 -0.80 -3.01
N VAL A 119 -12.14 0.52 -2.89
CA VAL A 119 -12.01 1.22 -1.61
C VAL A 119 -13.36 1.22 -0.90
N SER A 120 -13.35 0.97 0.42
CA SER A 120 -14.55 0.98 1.27
C SER A 120 -14.62 2.24 2.14
N GLU A 121 -15.83 2.62 2.54
CA GLU A 121 -16.04 3.63 3.58
C GLU A 121 -16.07 2.98 4.97
N PRO A 122 -15.30 3.50 5.95
CA PRO A 122 -15.20 2.92 7.30
C PRO A 122 -16.53 2.68 8.02
N THR A 123 -17.54 3.51 7.76
CA THR A 123 -18.81 3.52 8.50
C THR A 123 -20.02 3.18 7.62
N ASP A 124 -19.81 2.70 6.39
CA ASP A 124 -20.91 2.31 5.50
C ASP A 124 -20.49 1.16 4.56
N ALA A 125 -20.52 -0.08 5.08
CA ALA A 125 -20.21 -1.25 4.26
C ALA A 125 -21.14 -1.43 3.06
N ARG A 126 -22.36 -0.86 3.10
CA ARG A 126 -23.31 -0.90 1.97
C ARG A 126 -22.74 -0.24 0.72
N SER A 127 -21.90 0.80 0.87
CA SER A 127 -21.21 1.42 -0.27
C SER A 127 -20.29 0.43 -1.00
N ALA A 128 -19.54 -0.38 -0.26
CA ALA A 128 -18.67 -1.42 -0.80
C ALA A 128 -19.48 -2.52 -1.51
N VAL A 129 -20.59 -2.96 -0.91
CA VAL A 129 -21.51 -3.94 -1.53
C VAL A 129 -22.08 -3.37 -2.83
N ALA A 130 -22.56 -2.12 -2.83
CA ALA A 130 -23.12 -1.48 -4.01
C ALA A 130 -22.08 -1.34 -5.13
N ALA A 131 -20.84 -0.97 -4.81
CA ALA A 131 -19.74 -0.92 -5.78
C ALA A 131 -19.43 -2.32 -6.37
N PHE A 132 -19.42 -3.35 -5.52
CA PHE A 132 -19.23 -4.73 -5.95
C PHE A 132 -20.32 -5.21 -6.92
N GLU A 133 -21.59 -4.94 -6.61
CA GLU A 133 -22.69 -5.28 -7.49
C GLU A 133 -22.67 -4.47 -8.81
N ARG A 134 -22.23 -3.20 -8.77
CA ARG A 134 -22.01 -2.41 -9.99
C ARG A 134 -20.98 -3.08 -10.90
N ALA A 135 -19.86 -3.56 -10.34
CA ALA A 135 -18.85 -4.29 -11.11
C ALA A 135 -19.44 -5.54 -11.77
N LEU A 136 -20.19 -6.35 -11.01
CA LEU A 136 -20.83 -7.56 -11.54
C LEU A 136 -21.79 -7.26 -12.69
N ARG A 137 -22.61 -6.21 -12.57
CA ARG A 137 -23.50 -5.76 -13.65
C ARG A 137 -22.72 -5.26 -14.87
N ALA A 138 -21.53 -4.73 -14.68
CA ALA A 138 -20.62 -4.30 -15.75
C ALA A 138 -19.82 -5.46 -16.37
N GLY A 139 -20.00 -6.70 -15.90
CA GLY A 139 -19.35 -7.90 -16.43
C GLY A 139 -17.96 -8.20 -15.87
N VAL A 140 -17.54 -7.51 -14.80
CA VAL A 140 -16.26 -7.73 -14.11
C VAL A 140 -16.49 -7.98 -12.62
N ARG A 141 -15.48 -8.46 -11.89
CA ARG A 141 -15.61 -8.76 -10.47
C ARG A 141 -14.38 -8.24 -9.73
N PHE A 142 -14.59 -7.45 -8.67
CA PHE A 142 -13.49 -7.09 -7.78
C PHE A 142 -12.94 -8.34 -7.09
N SER A 143 -11.62 -8.40 -6.95
CA SER A 143 -10.91 -9.48 -6.26
C SER A 143 -10.66 -9.17 -4.79
N GLY A 144 -10.83 -7.91 -4.38
CA GLY A 144 -10.54 -7.49 -3.01
C GLY A 144 -11.05 -6.11 -2.61
N VAL A 145 -10.67 -5.71 -1.40
CA VAL A 145 -11.01 -4.43 -0.77
C VAL A 145 -9.73 -3.79 -0.18
N LYS A 146 -9.59 -2.47 -0.35
CA LYS A 146 -8.58 -1.63 0.30
C LYS A 146 -9.28 -0.72 1.32
N PRO A 147 -9.49 -1.19 2.56
CA PRO A 147 -9.95 -0.34 3.65
C PRO A 147 -8.79 0.55 4.14
N TYR A 148 -9.09 1.76 4.61
CA TYR A 148 -8.03 2.68 5.02
C TYR A 148 -8.47 3.69 6.09
N ALA A 149 -7.65 3.82 7.14
CA ALA A 149 -7.99 4.61 8.32
C ALA A 149 -8.06 6.13 8.06
N ASP A 150 -7.38 6.66 7.04
CA ASP A 150 -7.45 8.10 6.75
C ASP A 150 -8.88 8.56 6.42
N ARG A 151 -9.73 7.65 5.91
CA ARG A 151 -11.15 7.91 5.63
C ARG A 151 -11.99 8.16 6.90
N LEU A 152 -11.47 7.81 8.08
CA LEU A 152 -12.10 8.13 9.37
C LEU A 152 -12.01 9.61 9.77
N GLY A 153 -11.30 10.43 8.99
CA GLY A 153 -11.13 11.83 9.35
C GLY A 153 -10.02 12.08 10.39
N LYS A 154 -9.29 11.04 10.82
CA LYS A 154 -8.25 11.12 11.86
C LYS A 154 -6.93 10.46 11.45
N SER A 155 -5.91 10.66 12.28
CA SER A 155 -4.59 10.05 12.07
C SER A 155 -4.66 8.53 12.21
N ASN A 156 -3.92 7.80 11.37
CA ASN A 156 -3.79 6.35 11.45
C ASN A 156 -3.27 5.88 12.83
N PHE A 157 -2.41 6.68 13.48
CA PHE A 157 -1.90 6.42 14.84
C PHE A 157 -2.98 6.51 15.93
N LYS A 158 -4.13 7.14 15.65
CA LYS A 158 -5.28 7.28 16.56
C LYS A 158 -6.48 6.42 16.13
N ALA A 159 -6.35 5.66 15.06
CA ALA A 159 -7.38 4.74 14.60
C ALA A 159 -7.13 3.35 15.19
N THR A 160 -8.21 2.65 15.48
CA THR A 160 -8.20 1.22 15.80
C THR A 160 -8.66 0.43 14.58
N MET A 161 -8.25 -0.85 14.47
CA MET A 161 -8.61 -1.69 13.32
C MET A 161 -10.14 -1.77 13.13
N ALA A 162 -10.88 -1.95 14.23
CA ALA A 162 -12.34 -2.10 14.20
C ALA A 162 -13.10 -0.87 13.67
N GLU A 163 -12.51 0.33 13.76
CA GLU A 163 -13.19 1.54 13.30
C GLU A 163 -13.30 1.65 11.78
N PHE A 164 -12.38 1.04 11.03
CA PHE A 164 -12.41 1.03 9.56
C PHE A 164 -12.53 -0.38 8.95
N LEU A 165 -12.70 -1.37 9.82
CA LEU A 165 -13.03 -2.75 9.48
C LEU A 165 -14.23 -3.20 10.31
N PRO A 166 -15.42 -2.58 10.12
CA PRO A 166 -16.61 -3.00 10.83
C PRO A 166 -17.02 -4.42 10.43
N ASP A 167 -17.71 -5.12 11.34
CA ASP A 167 -18.11 -6.51 11.16
C ASP A 167 -18.93 -6.75 9.87
N ASP A 168 -19.76 -5.79 9.46
CA ASP A 168 -20.58 -5.88 8.24
C ASP A 168 -19.73 -5.87 6.96
N LEU A 169 -18.64 -5.10 6.94
CA LEU A 169 -17.66 -5.14 5.85
C LEU A 169 -16.93 -6.49 5.82
N LEU A 170 -16.51 -6.99 6.99
CA LEU A 170 -15.83 -8.28 7.09
C LEU A 170 -16.75 -9.45 6.70
N GLU A 171 -18.01 -9.44 7.11
CA GLU A 171 -19.01 -10.44 6.72
C GLU A 171 -19.24 -10.45 5.21
N PHE A 172 -19.30 -9.26 4.59
CA PHE A 172 -19.36 -9.13 3.13
C PHE A 172 -18.11 -9.73 2.47
N MET A 173 -16.92 -9.37 2.93
CA MET A 173 -15.66 -9.85 2.36
C MET A 173 -15.48 -11.36 2.50
N ASP A 174 -15.88 -11.94 3.63
CA ASP A 174 -15.81 -13.39 3.86
C ASP A 174 -16.76 -14.15 2.92
N ARG A 175 -18.02 -13.71 2.85
CA ARG A 175 -19.03 -14.31 1.98
C ARG A 175 -18.58 -14.30 0.52
N GLU A 176 -18.05 -13.18 0.07
CA GLU A 176 -17.55 -13.00 -1.30
C GLU A 176 -16.10 -13.49 -1.49
N ARG A 177 -15.46 -14.04 -0.45
CA ARG A 177 -14.09 -14.60 -0.49
C ARG A 177 -13.07 -13.60 -1.04
N LEU A 178 -13.16 -12.36 -0.59
CA LEU A 178 -12.34 -11.25 -1.07
C LEU A 178 -10.99 -11.18 -0.37
N VAL A 179 -10.01 -10.63 -1.07
CA VAL A 179 -8.70 -10.30 -0.50
C VAL A 179 -8.77 -8.91 0.14
N MET A 180 -8.11 -8.73 1.29
CA MET A 180 -7.91 -7.43 1.92
C MET A 180 -6.48 -6.96 1.71
N LEU A 181 -6.26 -5.81 1.09
CA LEU A 181 -4.96 -5.14 1.13
C LEU A 181 -4.94 -4.20 2.32
N LEU A 182 -4.31 -4.62 3.41
CA LEU A 182 -4.45 -4.00 4.72
C LEU A 182 -3.24 -3.15 5.09
N HIS A 183 -3.47 -1.86 5.27
CA HIS A 183 -2.55 -0.99 6.00
C HIS A 183 -3.00 -0.92 7.46
N THR A 184 -2.20 -1.48 8.37
CA THR A 184 -2.54 -1.58 9.80
C THR A 184 -2.55 -0.20 10.47
N SER A 185 -3.35 -0.05 11.54
CA SER A 185 -3.46 1.19 12.31
C SER A 185 -2.47 1.25 13.48
N GLY A 186 -2.53 2.30 14.30
CA GLY A 186 -1.73 2.43 15.52
C GLY A 186 -0.23 2.52 15.23
N LEU A 187 0.57 1.62 15.80
CA LEU A 187 2.00 1.42 15.47
C LEU A 187 2.25 0.20 14.57
N GLY A 188 1.17 -0.44 14.10
CA GLY A 188 1.21 -1.57 13.19
C GLY A 188 1.20 -2.94 13.86
N VAL A 189 1.67 -3.97 13.15
CA VAL A 189 1.54 -5.39 13.54
C VAL A 189 2.18 -5.75 14.88
N VAL A 190 3.10 -4.93 15.38
CA VAL A 190 3.75 -5.19 16.68
C VAL A 190 2.78 -5.05 17.86
N THR A 191 1.69 -4.30 17.71
CA THR A 191 0.79 -4.00 18.84
C THR A 191 -0.18 -5.14 19.13
N ASP A 192 -0.39 -5.45 20.42
CA ASP A 192 -1.32 -6.50 20.86
C ASP A 192 -2.73 -6.29 20.31
N ASP A 193 -3.21 -5.05 20.23
CA ASP A 193 -4.53 -4.73 19.70
C ASP A 193 -4.67 -5.16 18.23
N VAL A 194 -3.65 -4.89 17.40
CA VAL A 194 -3.62 -5.30 15.99
C VAL A 194 -3.52 -6.83 15.88
N GLN A 195 -2.62 -7.46 16.63
CA GLN A 195 -2.45 -8.93 16.60
C GLN A 195 -3.72 -9.66 17.04
N ASN A 196 -4.34 -9.21 18.13
CA ASN A 196 -5.59 -9.79 18.63
C ASN A 196 -6.74 -9.57 17.65
N PHE A 197 -6.79 -8.42 16.96
CA PHE A 197 -7.75 -8.21 15.89
C PHE A 197 -7.53 -9.19 14.74
N LEU A 198 -6.29 -9.36 14.27
CA LEU A 198 -5.96 -10.28 13.18
C LEU A 198 -6.32 -11.73 13.52
N ARG A 199 -6.03 -12.20 14.75
CA ARG A 199 -6.43 -13.54 15.22
C ARG A 199 -7.94 -13.72 15.20
N ARG A 200 -8.69 -12.79 15.82
CA ARG A 200 -10.17 -12.86 15.85
C ARG A 200 -10.78 -12.81 14.46
N MET A 201 -10.22 -11.97 13.58
CA MET A 201 -10.69 -11.86 12.20
C MET A 201 -10.41 -13.15 11.42
N ALA A 202 -9.21 -13.73 11.54
CA ALA A 202 -8.88 -14.99 10.86
C ALA A 202 -9.74 -16.16 11.36
N GLU A 203 -10.12 -16.16 12.64
CA GLU A 203 -11.04 -17.16 13.22
C GLU A 203 -12.49 -16.97 12.74
N ARG A 204 -13.02 -15.74 12.78
CA ARG A 204 -14.42 -15.45 12.45
C ARG A 204 -14.68 -15.36 10.94
N TYR A 205 -13.68 -14.97 10.17
CA TYR A 205 -13.76 -14.70 8.72
C TYR A 205 -12.65 -15.45 7.95
N PRO A 206 -12.69 -16.80 7.97
CA PRO A 206 -11.60 -17.64 7.47
C PRO A 206 -11.42 -17.59 5.94
N HIS A 207 -12.36 -17.03 5.18
CA HIS A 207 -12.26 -16.90 3.73
C HIS A 207 -11.59 -15.60 3.28
N ILE A 208 -11.44 -14.61 4.18
CA ILE A 208 -10.71 -13.38 3.89
C ILE A 208 -9.22 -13.69 3.89
N ARG A 209 -8.55 -13.51 2.76
CA ARG A 209 -7.08 -13.47 2.70
C ARG A 209 -6.61 -12.04 2.90
N VAL A 210 -5.58 -11.83 3.70
CA VAL A 210 -5.08 -10.48 4.00
C VAL A 210 -3.65 -10.35 3.49
N LEU A 211 -3.44 -9.38 2.60
CA LEU A 211 -2.13 -8.86 2.25
C LEU A 211 -1.80 -7.74 3.25
N LEU A 212 -0.87 -8.01 4.16
CA LEU A 212 -0.35 -7.03 5.11
C LEU A 212 0.62 -6.10 4.36
N ALA A 213 0.12 -4.94 3.94
CA ALA A 213 0.90 -3.93 3.21
C ALA A 213 2.12 -3.51 4.02
N HIS A 214 3.24 -3.32 3.33
CA HIS A 214 4.50 -2.88 3.94
C HIS A 214 4.99 -3.81 5.07
N MET A 215 4.91 -5.12 4.82
CA MET A 215 5.20 -6.19 5.78
C MET A 215 4.41 -6.02 7.09
N GLY A 216 3.17 -5.53 7.00
CA GLY A 216 2.31 -5.28 8.15
C GLY A 216 2.50 -3.93 8.84
N ARG A 217 3.38 -3.07 8.32
CA ARG A 217 3.76 -1.77 8.86
C ARG A 217 4.34 -1.83 10.28
N TYR A 218 5.46 -1.15 10.45
CA TYR A 218 6.21 -1.03 11.69
C TYR A 218 6.90 0.34 11.66
N VAL A 219 7.26 0.89 12.82
CA VAL A 219 7.97 2.18 12.86
C VAL A 219 9.49 2.03 13.08
N ASN A 220 9.95 0.86 13.50
CA ASN A 220 11.36 0.48 13.46
C ASN A 220 11.48 -1.03 13.18
N ASP A 221 12.65 -1.46 12.72
CA ASP A 221 12.94 -2.85 12.36
C ASP A 221 12.74 -3.82 13.53
N GLN A 222 13.17 -3.43 14.75
CA GLN A 222 13.01 -4.25 15.95
C GLN A 222 11.55 -4.61 16.24
N GLN A 223 10.60 -3.71 15.98
CA GLN A 223 9.17 -3.99 16.10
C GLN A 223 8.71 -5.09 15.14
N PHE A 224 9.21 -5.07 13.91
CA PHE A 224 8.91 -6.14 12.94
C PHE A 224 9.54 -7.47 13.37
N LEU A 225 10.79 -7.46 13.84
CA LEU A 225 11.45 -8.66 14.35
C LEU A 225 10.67 -9.27 15.51
N SER A 226 10.21 -8.46 16.46
CA SER A 226 9.37 -8.92 17.56
C SER A 226 8.02 -9.46 17.10
N PHE A 227 7.41 -8.89 16.06
CA PHE A 227 6.21 -9.44 15.44
C PHE A 227 6.46 -10.83 14.82
N MET A 228 7.61 -11.02 14.16
CA MET A 228 8.01 -12.30 13.57
C MET A 228 8.26 -13.40 14.62
N ASP A 229 8.54 -13.02 15.87
CA ASP A 229 8.71 -13.95 16.99
C ASP A 229 7.37 -14.35 17.66
N THR A 230 6.26 -13.74 17.24
CA THR A 230 4.92 -14.15 17.66
C THR A 230 4.40 -15.34 16.86
N ASP A 231 3.29 -15.92 17.30
CA ASP A 231 2.60 -17.01 16.61
C ASP A 231 1.56 -16.53 15.58
N VAL A 232 1.39 -15.21 15.37
CA VAL A 232 0.28 -14.65 14.56
C VAL A 232 0.31 -15.20 13.14
N LEU A 233 1.43 -15.11 12.44
CA LEU A 233 1.55 -15.59 11.05
C LEU A 233 1.44 -17.12 10.94
N ALA A 234 1.84 -17.85 11.98
CA ALA A 234 1.76 -19.31 12.03
C ALA A 234 0.32 -19.80 12.28
N THR A 235 -0.40 -19.11 13.17
CA THR A 235 -1.78 -19.45 13.57
C THR A 235 -2.85 -18.88 12.65
N CYS A 236 -2.53 -17.83 11.88
CA CYS A 236 -3.44 -17.19 10.93
C CYS A 236 -2.99 -17.46 9.48
N PRO A 237 -3.35 -18.60 8.87
CA PRO A 237 -2.87 -19.02 7.54
C PRO A 237 -3.37 -18.13 6.39
N THR A 238 -4.34 -17.26 6.67
CA THR A 238 -4.89 -16.30 5.71
C THR A 238 -4.07 -15.01 5.60
N LEU A 239 -3.04 -14.82 6.44
CA LEU A 239 -2.16 -13.65 6.41
C LEU A 239 -0.98 -13.86 5.49
N TYR A 240 -0.73 -12.87 4.65
CA TYR A 240 0.36 -12.76 3.69
C TYR A 240 1.09 -11.44 3.94
N LEU A 241 2.39 -11.41 3.65
CA LEU A 241 3.22 -10.22 3.72
C LEU A 241 3.36 -9.64 2.32
N GLU A 242 3.23 -8.32 2.20
CA GLU A 242 3.43 -7.57 0.96
C GLU A 242 4.64 -6.64 1.14
N MET A 243 5.55 -6.63 0.17
CA MET A 243 6.92 -6.13 0.34
C MET A 243 7.10 -4.61 0.16
N SER A 244 6.13 -3.91 -0.41
CA SER A 244 6.26 -2.50 -0.78
C SER A 244 6.65 -1.62 0.40
N SER A 245 7.46 -0.58 0.18
CA SER A 245 7.86 0.41 1.20
C SER A 245 8.53 -0.16 2.47
N ALA A 246 8.84 -1.45 2.54
CA ALA A 246 9.75 -2.01 3.54
C ALA A 246 11.19 -1.77 3.09
N SER A 247 11.92 -0.87 3.76
CA SER A 247 13.26 -0.46 3.32
C SER A 247 14.41 -1.05 4.15
N CYS A 248 14.09 -1.69 5.28
CA CYS A 248 15.09 -2.21 6.21
C CYS A 248 15.60 -3.60 5.78
N PRO A 249 16.91 -3.80 5.51
CA PRO A 249 17.44 -5.11 5.12
C PRO A 249 17.16 -6.22 6.13
N GLY A 250 17.25 -5.93 7.43
CA GLY A 250 16.99 -6.92 8.50
C GLY A 250 15.57 -7.48 8.51
N VAL A 251 14.59 -6.74 7.98
CA VAL A 251 13.21 -7.22 7.81
C VAL A 251 13.15 -8.31 6.75
N TYR A 252 13.84 -8.13 5.62
CA TYR A 252 13.94 -9.14 4.58
C TYR A 252 14.74 -10.35 5.05
N ASP A 253 15.88 -10.15 5.70
CA ASP A 253 16.70 -11.25 6.25
C ASP A 253 15.86 -12.15 7.17
N ARG A 254 15.07 -11.55 8.08
CA ARG A 254 14.23 -12.30 9.01
C ARG A 254 13.13 -13.09 8.30
N VAL A 255 12.46 -12.52 7.29
CA VAL A 255 11.41 -13.21 6.54
C VAL A 255 12.00 -14.35 5.70
N LEU A 256 13.12 -14.11 5.03
CA LEU A 256 13.76 -15.08 4.14
C LEU A 256 14.35 -16.28 4.91
N GLN A 257 14.72 -16.11 6.18
CA GLN A 257 15.10 -17.22 7.07
C GLN A 257 13.93 -18.16 7.42
N CYS A 258 12.68 -17.73 7.22
CA CYS A 258 11.48 -18.51 7.50
C CYS A 258 10.90 -19.11 6.20
N GLU A 259 11.40 -20.29 5.78
CA GLU A 259 11.02 -20.92 4.50
C GLU A 259 9.50 -21.06 4.28
N TRP A 260 8.75 -21.37 5.35
CA TRP A 260 7.29 -21.52 5.27
C TRP A 260 6.55 -20.21 4.88
N LEU A 261 7.19 -19.05 5.06
CA LEU A 261 6.65 -17.74 4.65
C LEU A 261 6.94 -17.39 3.20
N HIS A 262 7.85 -18.09 2.50
CA HIS A 262 8.19 -17.76 1.12
C HIS A 262 6.97 -17.82 0.19
N SER A 263 6.06 -18.77 0.43
CA SER A 263 4.79 -18.90 -0.31
C SER A 263 3.73 -17.85 0.08
N ARG A 264 4.01 -17.02 1.09
CA ARG A 264 3.12 -15.98 1.61
C ARG A 264 3.73 -14.58 1.54
N LEU A 265 4.81 -14.43 0.79
CA LEU A 265 5.48 -13.16 0.55
C LEU A 265 5.20 -12.68 -0.88
N LEU A 266 4.67 -11.48 -1.03
CA LEU A 266 4.31 -10.92 -2.33
C LEU A 266 5.07 -9.64 -2.63
N PHE A 267 5.55 -9.52 -3.86
CA PHE A 267 6.03 -8.27 -4.41
C PHE A 267 4.86 -7.31 -4.65
N GLY A 268 5.04 -6.05 -4.26
CA GLY A 268 4.21 -4.93 -4.68
C GLY A 268 5.08 -3.68 -4.78
N SER A 269 4.77 -2.82 -5.74
CA SER A 269 5.54 -1.60 -5.97
C SER A 269 5.01 -0.40 -5.19
N ASP A 270 3.74 -0.45 -4.76
CA ASP A 270 3.00 0.67 -4.17
C ASP A 270 3.09 1.94 -5.02
N LEU A 271 3.14 1.79 -6.35
CA LEU A 271 3.16 2.94 -7.25
C LEU A 271 1.87 3.76 -7.10
N PRO A 272 1.95 5.11 -7.10
CA PRO A 272 3.14 5.93 -7.32
C PRO A 272 3.96 6.23 -6.04
N PHE A 273 3.52 5.82 -4.84
CA PHE A 273 4.27 6.08 -3.59
C PHE A 273 5.66 5.47 -3.59
N GLY A 274 5.81 4.27 -4.17
CA GLY A 274 7.12 3.63 -4.36
C GLY A 274 8.12 4.41 -5.22
N MET A 275 7.70 5.49 -5.91
CA MET A 275 8.62 6.39 -6.62
C MET A 275 9.34 7.38 -5.71
N ILE A 276 8.87 7.58 -4.48
CA ILE A 276 9.52 8.48 -3.52
C ILE A 276 10.88 7.89 -3.16
N SER A 277 11.94 8.51 -3.66
CA SER A 277 13.31 8.10 -3.38
C SER A 277 13.77 8.75 -2.09
N GLY A 278 14.04 7.95 -1.06
CA GLY A 278 14.46 8.45 0.24
C GLY A 278 14.62 7.36 1.28
N VAL A 279 14.77 7.78 2.53
CA VAL A 279 14.73 6.90 3.70
C VAL A 279 13.67 7.41 4.69
N GLU A 280 12.91 6.48 5.25
CA GLU A 280 12.01 6.74 6.36
C GLU A 280 12.71 6.40 7.68
N GLN A 281 12.59 7.28 8.66
CA GLN A 281 13.05 7.04 10.03
C GLN A 281 11.95 7.42 11.01
N TRP A 282 11.89 6.71 12.13
CA TRP A 282 10.99 7.06 13.22
C TRP A 282 11.70 7.87 14.30
N SER A 283 11.05 8.92 14.75
CA SER A 283 11.43 9.73 15.91
C SER A 283 10.32 9.66 16.95
N ASP A 284 10.66 9.34 18.20
CA ASP A 284 9.71 9.34 19.30
C ASP A 284 9.13 10.73 19.61
N THR A 285 9.77 11.79 19.11
CA THR A 285 9.35 13.18 19.32
C THR A 285 8.67 13.80 18.08
N HIS A 286 9.11 13.44 16.88
CA HIS A 286 8.63 14.04 15.62
C HIS A 286 7.79 13.09 14.77
N GLY A 287 7.70 11.81 15.13
CA GLY A 287 6.99 10.77 14.38
C GLY A 287 7.81 10.28 13.18
N ALA A 288 7.13 9.96 12.09
CA ALA A 288 7.78 9.57 10.83
C ALA A 288 8.50 10.77 10.19
N ILE A 289 9.79 10.62 9.96
CA ILE A 289 10.68 11.55 9.28
C ILE A 289 11.01 10.93 7.92
N PHE A 290 10.85 11.71 6.86
CA PHE A 290 11.16 11.27 5.50
C PHE A 290 12.27 12.15 4.94
N LEU A 291 13.47 11.57 4.83
CA LEU A 291 14.59 12.20 4.16
C LEU A 291 14.54 11.80 2.69
N THR A 292 14.03 12.69 1.85
CA THR A 292 13.82 12.42 0.43
C THR A 292 14.89 13.08 -0.42
N ARG A 293 15.15 12.47 -1.58
CA ARG A 293 16.02 13.05 -2.61
C ARG A 293 15.39 14.28 -3.23
N ASP A 294 14.10 14.18 -3.56
CA ASP A 294 13.32 15.25 -4.16
C ASP A 294 12.75 16.14 -3.05
N THR A 295 12.58 17.42 -3.33
CA THR A 295 12.00 18.38 -2.37
C THR A 295 10.49 18.26 -2.37
N TYR A 296 9.92 17.85 -1.24
CA TYR A 296 8.48 17.86 -1.02
C TYR A 296 8.11 18.91 0.05
N PRO A 297 6.86 19.42 0.06
CA PRO A 297 6.42 20.36 1.10
C PRO A 297 6.46 19.81 2.53
N TRP A 298 6.75 18.52 2.70
CA TRP A 298 6.77 17.77 3.95
C TRP A 298 8.10 17.06 4.21
N SER A 299 9.06 17.12 3.28
CA SER A 299 10.38 16.55 3.49
C SER A 299 11.19 17.45 4.42
N ASP A 300 11.83 16.86 5.42
CA ASP A 300 12.72 17.56 6.38
C ASP A 300 14.08 17.93 5.76
#